data_AF-A0A1Q9AM13-F1
#
_entry.id   AF-A0A1Q9AM13-F1
#
_cell.length_a   1.000
_cell.length_b   1.000
_cell.length_c   1.000
_cell.angle_alpha   90.00
_cell.angle_beta   90.00
_cell.angle_gamma   90.00
#
_symmetry.space_group_name_H-M   'P 1'
#
loop_
_entity.id
_entity.type
_entity.pdbx_description
1 polymer ?
#
loop_
_entity_poly.entity_id
_entity_poly.type
_entity_poly.pdbx_seq_one_letter_code
_entity_poly.pdbx_strand_id
1 'polypeptide(L)'
;MANAIIILDEAQTLPRSLLLPMTRALVELVLRYGCTVVLCTATQPALARREGIDLGLPLDIDRELALDPESLARQLARTRIRHQSVLDDAALEAMLGAREQILVIVNSRRHALDLYRQVKPADFEGLVHLTTRRYASDRRRILAEVRRRLMTACPAG
;
A
#
# COMPACT_ATOMS: atom_id res chain seq x y z
N MET A 1 1.09 9.37 -27.79
CA MET A 1 2.09 8.35 -27.44
C MET A 1 1.83 7.17 -28.36
N ALA A 2 2.84 6.67 -29.08
CA ALA A 2 2.71 5.50 -29.95
C ALA A 2 3.85 4.53 -29.62
N ASN A 3 3.57 3.21 -29.65
CA ASN A 3 4.53 2.14 -29.36
C ASN A 3 5.22 2.26 -27.98
N ALA A 4 4.50 2.74 -26.96
CA ALA A 4 5.02 2.89 -25.61
C ALA A 4 4.67 1.69 -24.72
N ILE A 5 5.53 1.40 -23.75
CA ILE A 5 5.23 0.49 -22.64
C ILE A 5 4.72 1.33 -21.47
N ILE A 6 3.50 1.05 -21.01
CA ILE A 6 2.83 1.75 -19.92
C ILE A 6 2.77 0.79 -18.72
N ILE A 7 3.41 1.17 -17.63
CA ILE A 7 3.41 0.39 -16.38
C ILE A 7 2.49 1.10 -15.38
N LEU A 8 1.43 0.42 -14.97
CA LEU A 8 0.53 0.88 -13.91
C LEU A 8 0.86 0.12 -12.63
N ASP A 9 1.57 0.79 -11.72
CA ASP A 9 1.89 0.27 -10.41
C ASP A 9 0.74 0.52 -9.43
N GLU A 10 0.52 -0.43 -8.52
CA GLU A 10 -0.59 -0.46 -7.58
C GLU A 10 -1.95 -0.17 -8.24
N ALA A 11 -2.27 -0.88 -9.33
CA ALA A 11 -3.48 -0.67 -10.13
C ALA A 11 -4.80 -0.76 -9.33
N GLN A 12 -4.81 -1.41 -8.17
CA GLN A 12 -5.94 -1.45 -7.23
C GLN A 12 -6.21 -0.11 -6.51
N THR A 13 -5.30 0.86 -6.59
CA THR A 13 -5.47 2.22 -6.04
C THR A 13 -6.30 3.13 -6.93
N LEU A 14 -6.62 2.70 -8.16
CA LEU A 14 -7.40 3.50 -9.10
C LEU A 14 -8.81 3.79 -8.56
N PRO A 15 -9.30 5.04 -8.68
CA PRO A 15 -10.62 5.40 -8.19
C PRO A 15 -11.72 4.57 -8.86
N ARG A 16 -12.59 3.94 -8.07
CA ARG A 16 -13.66 3.08 -8.58
C ARG A 16 -14.58 3.79 -9.60
N SER A 17 -14.86 5.07 -9.35
CA SER A 17 -15.68 5.92 -10.24
C SER A 17 -15.05 6.19 -11.60
N LEU A 18 -13.73 5.99 -11.73
CA LEU A 18 -12.98 6.25 -12.96
C LEU A 18 -12.51 4.98 -13.68
N LEU A 19 -12.84 3.78 -13.16
CA LEU A 19 -12.39 2.52 -13.76
C LEU A 19 -12.84 2.38 -15.20
N LEU A 20 -14.10 2.70 -15.52
CA LEU A 20 -14.62 2.59 -16.87
C LEU A 20 -13.89 3.51 -17.88
N PRO A 21 -13.79 4.84 -17.67
CA PRO A 21 -13.07 5.70 -18.59
C PRO A 21 -11.59 5.34 -18.70
N MET A 22 -10.95 4.90 -17.61
CA MET A 22 -9.56 4.45 -17.62
C MET A 22 -9.39 3.19 -18.48
N THR A 23 -10.24 2.18 -18.31
CA THR A 23 -10.21 0.96 -19.11
C THR A 23 -10.37 1.26 -20.60
N ARG A 24 -11.30 2.16 -20.98
CA ARG A 24 -11.48 2.56 -22.38
C ARG A 24 -10.24 3.23 -22.96
N ALA A 25 -9.60 4.12 -22.20
CA ALA A 25 -8.38 4.77 -22.63
C ALA A 25 -7.23 3.76 -22.84
N LEU A 26 -7.08 2.78 -21.93
CA LEU A 26 -6.07 1.73 -22.06
C LEU A 26 -6.33 0.84 -23.28
N VAL A 27 -7.58 0.43 -23.50
CA VAL A 27 -7.97 -0.37 -24.69
C VAL A 27 -7.65 0.37 -25.97
N GLU A 28 -7.97 1.66 -26.06
CA GLU A 28 -7.69 2.49 -27.23
C GLU A 28 -6.16 2.61 -27.48
N LEU A 29 -5.36 2.83 -26.43
CA LEU A 29 -3.90 2.90 -26.53
C LEU A 29 -3.29 1.58 -27.04
N VAL A 30 -3.80 0.44 -26.60
CA VAL A 30 -3.34 -0.87 -27.06
C VAL A 30 -3.77 -1.11 -28.52
N LEU A 31 -5.06 -0.94 -28.82
CA LEU A 31 -5.62 -1.32 -30.12
C LEU A 31 -5.25 -0.37 -31.26
N ARG A 32 -5.09 0.93 -30.98
CA ARG A 32 -4.89 1.95 -32.02
C ARG A 32 -3.52 2.60 -32.03
N TYR A 33 -2.81 2.57 -30.90
CA TYR A 33 -1.51 3.25 -30.76
C TYR A 33 -0.34 2.28 -30.56
N GLY A 34 -0.59 0.96 -30.61
CA GLY A 34 0.44 -0.07 -30.50
C GLY A 34 1.11 -0.11 -29.12
N CYS A 35 0.47 0.44 -28.09
CA CYS A 35 1.04 0.44 -26.74
C CYS A 35 0.90 -0.94 -26.09
N THR A 36 1.84 -1.25 -25.20
CA THR A 36 1.73 -2.40 -24.29
C THR A 36 1.45 -1.89 -22.88
N VAL A 37 0.49 -2.49 -22.17
CA VAL A 37 0.15 -2.13 -20.80
C VAL A 37 0.50 -3.29 -19.88
N VAL A 38 1.26 -2.99 -18.82
CA VAL A 38 1.59 -3.93 -17.74
C VAL A 38 0.96 -3.42 -16.45
N LEU A 39 0.17 -4.27 -15.80
CA LEU A 39 -0.46 -3.97 -14.52
C LEU A 39 0.34 -4.66 -13.41
N CYS A 40 0.90 -3.88 -12.51
CA CYS A 40 1.59 -4.38 -11.32
C CYS A 40 0.69 -4.13 -10.10
N THR A 41 0.37 -5.19 -9.36
CA THR A 41 -0.47 -5.07 -8.15
C THR A 41 -0.28 -6.28 -7.25
N ALA A 42 -0.35 -6.05 -5.94
CA ALA A 42 -0.36 -7.11 -4.94
C ALA A 42 -1.68 -7.90 -4.92
N THR A 43 -2.77 -7.34 -5.47
CA THR A 43 -4.09 -7.99 -5.55
C THR A 43 -4.71 -7.77 -6.93
N GLN A 44 -5.40 -8.76 -7.49
CA GLN A 44 -5.98 -8.59 -8.82
C GLN A 44 -6.90 -7.35 -8.89
N PRO A 45 -6.69 -6.44 -9.84
CA PRO A 45 -7.34 -5.16 -9.84
C PRO A 45 -8.81 -5.32 -10.26
N ALA A 46 -9.68 -4.42 -9.80
CA ALA A 46 -11.08 -4.34 -10.25
C ALA A 46 -11.25 -3.98 -11.75
N LEU A 47 -10.14 -3.95 -12.48
CA LEU A 47 -10.07 -3.74 -13.93
C LEU A 47 -10.32 -5.03 -14.72
N ALA A 48 -10.21 -6.21 -14.11
CA ALA A 48 -10.50 -7.47 -14.79
C ALA A 48 -11.98 -7.55 -15.18
N ARG A 49 -12.27 -8.11 -16.36
CA ARG A 49 -13.64 -8.49 -16.73
C ARG A 49 -14.17 -9.51 -15.71
N ARG A 50 -15.37 -9.28 -15.18
CA ARG A 50 -16.06 -10.14 -14.21
C ARG A 50 -17.53 -10.23 -14.61
N GLU A 51 -18.23 -11.28 -14.19
CA GLU A 51 -19.67 -11.39 -14.42
C GLU A 51 -20.40 -10.12 -13.93
N GLY A 52 -21.16 -9.48 -14.83
CA GLY A 52 -21.83 -8.20 -14.57
C GLY A 52 -21.01 -6.94 -14.88
N ILE A 53 -19.76 -7.06 -15.32
CA ILE A 53 -18.88 -5.95 -15.76
C ILE A 53 -18.33 -6.28 -17.16
N ASP A 54 -19.14 -6.06 -18.19
CA ASP A 54 -18.79 -6.38 -19.59
C ASP A 54 -17.62 -5.55 -20.14
N LEU A 55 -17.27 -4.43 -19.49
CA LEU A 55 -16.30 -3.43 -19.94
C LEU A 55 -14.92 -3.55 -19.25
N GLY A 56 -14.63 -4.65 -18.55
CA GLY A 56 -13.31 -4.90 -17.97
C GLY A 56 -12.24 -5.29 -19.00
N LEU A 57 -10.97 -5.17 -18.63
CA LEU A 57 -9.83 -5.66 -19.41
C LEU A 57 -9.84 -7.21 -19.44
N PRO A 58 -9.51 -7.84 -20.58
CA PRO A 58 -9.35 -9.28 -20.68
C PRO A 58 -8.03 -9.69 -20.02
N LEU A 59 -8.04 -9.82 -18.69
CA LEU A 59 -6.90 -10.22 -17.86
C LEU A 59 -7.01 -11.71 -17.54
N ASP A 60 -7.06 -12.54 -18.58
CA ASP A 60 -7.14 -13.99 -18.45
C ASP A 60 -5.81 -14.55 -17.91
N ILE A 61 -5.83 -15.76 -17.36
CA ILE A 61 -4.65 -16.40 -16.72
C ILE A 61 -3.44 -16.49 -17.66
N ASP A 62 -3.66 -16.61 -18.97
CA ASP A 62 -2.60 -16.66 -19.99
C ASP A 62 -1.82 -15.34 -20.14
N ARG A 63 -2.31 -14.26 -19.52
CA ARG A 63 -1.67 -12.94 -19.50
C ARG A 63 -1.04 -12.60 -18.14
N GLU A 64 -1.13 -13.51 -17.17
CA GLU A 64 -0.47 -13.35 -15.88
C GLU A 64 1.04 -13.49 -16.04
N LEU A 65 1.78 -12.48 -15.58
CA LEU A 65 3.24 -12.48 -15.66
C LEU A 65 3.86 -13.22 -14.45
N ALA A 66 3.15 -13.28 -13.33
CA ALA A 66 3.55 -14.03 -12.15
C ALA A 66 3.06 -15.49 -12.25
N LEU A 67 3.87 -16.37 -12.81
CA LEU A 67 3.59 -17.81 -12.85
C LEU A 67 3.46 -18.36 -11.42
N ASP A 68 2.33 -18.99 -11.10
CA ASP A 68 1.98 -19.50 -9.76
C ASP A 68 2.05 -18.43 -8.63
N PRO A 69 1.08 -17.51 -8.59
CA PRO A 69 1.02 -16.45 -7.58
C PRO A 69 1.01 -16.96 -6.14
N GLU A 70 0.43 -18.15 -5.90
CA GLU A 70 0.34 -18.73 -4.55
C GLU A 70 1.70 -19.22 -4.04
N SER A 71 2.48 -19.89 -4.89
CA SER A 71 3.85 -20.27 -4.55
C SER A 71 4.74 -19.05 -4.33
N LEU A 72 4.64 -18.05 -5.20
CA LEU A 72 5.39 -16.80 -5.05
C LEU A 72 5.01 -16.07 -3.75
N ALA A 73 3.72 -16.01 -3.43
CA ALA A 73 3.24 -15.43 -2.18
C ALA A 73 3.80 -16.17 -0.96
N ARG A 74 3.87 -17.52 -0.99
CA ARG A 74 4.49 -18.32 0.08
C ARG A 74 5.99 -18.09 0.20
N GLN A 75 6.72 -18.02 -0.92
CA GLN A 75 8.15 -17.77 -0.92
C GLN A 75 8.49 -16.36 -0.38
N LEU A 76 7.66 -15.37 -0.68
CA LEU A 76 7.83 -13.99 -0.23
C LEU A 76 7.23 -13.73 1.18
N ALA A 77 6.55 -14.71 1.77
CA ALA A 77 5.89 -14.59 3.07
C ALA A 77 6.92 -14.49 4.22
N ARG A 78 7.33 -13.26 4.52
CA ARG A 78 8.19 -12.92 5.67
C ARG A 78 7.42 -12.38 6.88
N THR A 79 6.09 -12.44 6.84
CA THR A 79 5.20 -11.80 7.83
C THR A 79 4.38 -12.83 8.60
N ARG A 80 4.27 -12.67 9.92
CA ARG A 80 3.36 -13.46 10.76
C ARG A 80 2.11 -12.65 11.09
N ILE A 81 0.95 -13.12 10.63
CA ILE A 81 -0.34 -12.51 10.93
C ILE A 81 -0.88 -13.10 12.23
N ARG A 82 -1.32 -12.25 13.15
CA ARG A 82 -2.04 -12.64 14.36
C ARG A 82 -3.25 -11.73 14.53
N HIS A 83 -4.44 -12.32 14.57
CA HIS A 83 -5.64 -11.59 14.96
C HIS A 83 -5.65 -11.42 16.47
N GLN A 84 -5.69 -10.18 16.93
CA GLN A 84 -5.93 -9.87 18.34
C GLN A 84 -7.40 -9.53 18.54
N SER A 85 -7.88 -9.72 19.77
CA SER A 85 -9.14 -9.16 20.23
C SER A 85 -9.10 -7.63 20.19
N VAL A 86 -10.22 -6.98 20.48
CA VAL A 86 -10.26 -5.51 20.62
C VAL A 86 -9.20 -5.08 21.63
N LEU A 87 -8.29 -4.21 21.19
CA LEU A 87 -7.27 -3.58 22.02
C LEU A 87 -7.74 -2.17 22.33
N ASP A 88 -7.69 -1.81 23.61
CA ASP A 88 -7.84 -0.42 24.03
C ASP A 88 -6.50 0.33 23.89
N ASP A 89 -6.56 1.65 24.05
CA ASP A 89 -5.39 2.51 23.87
C ASP A 89 -4.30 2.24 24.94
N ALA A 90 -4.69 1.78 26.14
CA ALA A 90 -3.76 1.39 27.20
C ALA A 90 -2.98 0.11 26.85
N ALA A 91 -3.63 -0.90 26.29
CA ALA A 91 -2.97 -2.10 25.80
C ALA A 91 -2.02 -1.78 24.64
N LEU A 92 -2.39 -0.83 23.76
CA LEU A 92 -1.54 -0.39 22.66
C LEU A 92 -0.28 0.34 23.18
N GLU A 93 -0.42 1.17 24.20
CA GLU A 93 0.71 1.83 24.88
C GLU A 93 1.67 0.81 25.50
N ALA A 94 1.15 -0.20 26.18
CA ALA A 94 1.97 -1.29 26.72
C ALA A 94 2.71 -2.06 25.62
N MET A 95 2.08 -2.27 24.47
CA MET A 95 2.73 -2.90 23.31
C MET A 95 3.86 -2.03 22.74
N LEU A 96 3.68 -0.71 22.71
CA LEU A 96 4.71 0.24 22.24
C LEU A 96 5.99 0.15 23.07
N GLY A 97 5.89 -0.01 24.39
CA GLY A 97 7.06 -0.18 25.25
C GLY A 97 7.72 -1.56 25.18
N ALA A 98 7.04 -2.58 24.66
CA ALA A 98 7.55 -3.96 24.62
C ALA A 98 8.33 -4.29 23.33
N ARG A 99 8.48 -3.35 22.40
CA ARG A 99 9.17 -3.56 21.12
C ARG A 99 10.06 -2.36 20.78
N GLU A 100 11.17 -2.64 20.13
CA GLU A 100 12.09 -1.60 19.65
C GLU A 100 11.52 -0.81 18.46
N GLN A 101 10.70 -1.46 17.62
CA GLN A 101 10.13 -0.84 16.42
C GLN A 101 8.68 -1.31 16.19
N ILE A 102 7.75 -0.36 16.14
CA ILE A 102 6.33 -0.61 15.86
C ILE A 102 5.80 0.45 14.89
N LEU A 103 4.96 0.01 13.95
CA LEU A 103 4.07 0.87 13.16
C LEU A 103 2.63 0.62 13.59
N VAL A 104 1.96 1.67 14.09
CA VAL A 104 0.53 1.65 14.40
C VAL A 104 -0.23 2.33 13.28
N ILE A 105 -1.21 1.61 12.70
CA ILE A 105 -2.13 2.14 11.69
C ILE A 105 -3.54 2.11 12.28
N VAL A 106 -4.20 3.26 12.32
CA VAL A 106 -5.58 3.41 12.78
C VAL A 106 -6.47 4.03 11.71
N ASN A 107 -7.76 3.75 11.80
CA ASN A 107 -8.73 4.13 10.77
C ASN A 107 -9.05 5.63 10.73
N SER A 108 -8.76 6.38 11.79
CA SER A 108 -9.09 7.80 11.86
C SER A 108 -7.91 8.67 12.27
N ARG A 109 -7.84 9.85 11.65
CA ARG A 109 -6.83 10.88 11.96
C ARG A 109 -6.95 11.40 13.39
N ARG A 110 -8.18 11.41 13.94
CA ARG A 110 -8.44 11.83 15.31
C ARG A 110 -7.82 10.82 16.28
N HIS A 111 -8.11 9.54 16.09
CA HIS A 111 -7.55 8.46 16.91
C HIS A 111 -6.02 8.44 16.84
N ALA A 112 -5.41 8.64 15.66
CA ALA A 112 -3.96 8.72 15.53
C ALA A 112 -3.34 9.85 16.37
N LEU A 113 -3.99 11.01 16.41
CA LEU A 113 -3.54 12.16 17.19
C LEU A 113 -3.74 11.94 18.70
N ASP A 114 -4.88 11.37 19.08
CA ASP A 114 -5.23 11.10 20.48
C ASP A 114 -4.25 10.07 21.06
N LEU A 115 -3.99 8.97 20.34
CA LEU A 115 -2.94 7.99 20.68
C LEU A 115 -1.56 8.64 20.80
N TYR A 116 -1.15 9.44 19.81
CA TYR A 116 0.15 10.11 19.85
C TYR A 116 0.30 11.01 21.09
N ARG A 117 -0.76 11.73 21.47
CA ARG A 117 -0.75 12.60 22.66
C ARG A 117 -0.73 11.81 23.96
N GLN A 118 -1.40 10.67 24.00
CA GLN A 118 -1.40 9.78 25.16
C GLN A 118 -0.02 9.19 25.44
N VAL A 119 0.69 8.74 24.39
CA VAL A 119 1.98 8.05 24.54
C VAL A 119 3.18 8.99 24.59
N LYS A 120 3.03 10.25 24.17
CA LYS A 120 4.09 11.26 24.20
C LYS A 120 4.72 11.48 25.59
N PRO A 121 3.99 11.48 26.72
CA PRO A 121 4.57 11.65 28.05
C PRO A 121 5.49 10.51 28.49
N ALA A 122 5.35 9.31 27.92
CA ALA A 122 6.21 8.18 28.21
C ALA A 122 7.61 8.27 27.58
N ASP A 123 7.90 9.37 26.86
CA ASP A 123 9.19 9.73 26.26
C ASP A 123 9.84 8.63 25.42
N PHE A 124 9.01 7.91 24.65
CA PHE A 124 9.49 6.91 23.69
C PHE A 124 10.49 7.51 22.71
N GLU A 125 11.69 6.93 22.66
CA GLU A 125 12.69 7.31 21.68
C GLU A 125 12.16 7.07 20.27
N GLY A 126 12.24 8.10 19.42
CA GLY A 126 11.85 7.97 18.02
C GLY A 126 10.35 7.96 17.73
N LEU A 127 9.50 8.41 18.67
CA LEU A 127 8.06 8.55 18.45
C LEU A 127 7.73 9.51 17.29
N VAL A 128 7.04 9.00 16.27
CA VAL A 128 6.64 9.76 15.07
C VAL A 128 5.14 9.66 14.83
N HIS A 129 4.47 10.81 14.69
CA HIS A 129 3.08 10.89 14.23
C HIS A 129 3.01 11.35 12.76
N LEU A 130 2.64 10.42 11.88
CA LEU A 130 2.49 10.67 10.44
C LEU A 130 1.01 10.83 10.08
N THR A 131 0.65 11.96 9.47
CA THR A 131 -0.74 12.25 9.06
C THR A 131 -0.79 13.10 7.80
N THR A 132 -1.87 13.00 7.04
CA THR A 132 -2.08 13.74 5.79
C THR A 132 -2.32 15.24 6.00
N ARG A 133 -2.64 15.69 7.22
CA ARG A 133 -2.84 17.11 7.60
C ARG A 133 -1.55 17.94 7.67
N ARG A 134 -0.37 17.33 7.55
CA ARG A 134 0.90 18.07 7.49
C ARG A 134 1.15 18.58 6.08
N TYR A 135 1.84 19.72 5.96
CA TYR A 135 2.34 20.22 4.67
C TYR A 135 3.14 19.12 3.95
N ALA A 136 3.04 19.09 2.62
CA ALA A 136 3.70 18.05 1.83
C ALA A 136 5.23 18.03 2.05
N SER A 137 5.85 19.20 2.19
CA SER A 137 7.26 19.38 2.54
C SER A 137 7.61 18.75 3.89
N ASP A 138 6.84 19.07 4.94
CA ASP A 138 7.05 18.53 6.28
C ASP A 138 6.86 17.01 6.33
N ARG A 139 5.84 16.50 5.65
CA ARG A 139 5.59 15.06 5.56
C ARG A 139 6.75 14.33 4.89
N ARG A 140 7.31 14.88 3.80
CA ARG A 140 8.49 14.33 3.14
C ARG A 140 9.70 14.32 4.06
N ARG A 141 9.95 15.40 4.81
CA ARG A 141 11.05 15.50 5.77
C ARG A 141 10.96 14.43 6.86
N ILE A 142 9.77 14.24 7.44
CA ILE A 142 9.53 13.20 8.46
C ILE A 142 9.76 11.81 7.88
N LEU A 143 9.23 11.52 6.70
CA LEU A 143 9.41 10.23 6.03
C LEU A 143 10.88 9.96 5.70
N ALA A 144 11.64 10.98 5.27
CA ALA A 144 13.07 10.85 5.02
C ALA A 144 13.83 10.50 6.31
N GLU A 145 13.50 11.16 7.43
CA GLU A 145 14.12 10.87 8.72
C GLU A 145 13.76 9.47 9.24
N VAL A 146 12.50 9.05 9.12
CA VAL A 146 12.07 7.68 9.47
C VAL A 146 12.84 6.64 8.64
N ARG A 147 12.94 6.85 7.32
CA ARG A 147 13.70 5.95 6.44
C ARG A 147 15.17 5.88 6.84
N ARG A 148 15.80 7.03 7.12
CA ARG A 148 17.19 7.09 7.57
C ARG A 148 17.38 6.28 8.85
N ARG A 149 16.52 6.45 9.84
CA ARG A 149 16.57 5.71 11.11
C ARG A 149 16.41 4.21 10.92
N LEU A 150 15.45 3.78 10.08
CA LEU A 150 15.22 2.37 9.80
C LEU A 150 16.41 1.72 9.07
N MET A 151 17.09 2.45 8.19
CA MET A 151 18.31 1.98 7.52
C MET A 151 19.50 1.87 8.48
N THR A 152 19.65 2.80 9.43
CA THR A 152 20.77 2.79 10.40
C THR A 152 20.54 1.83 11.57
N ALA A 153 19.29 1.61 11.96
CA ALA A 153 18.90 0.72 13.06
C ALA A 153 18.79 -0.75 12.63
N CYS A 154 18.97 -1.04 11.34
CA CYS A 154 19.07 -2.39 10.81
C CYS A 154 20.55 -2.66 10.47
N PRO A 155 21.33 -3.33 11.34
CA PRO A 155 22.55 -3.97 10.87
C PRO A 155 22.12 -4.97 9.79
N ALA A 156 22.82 -5.00 8.67
CA ALA A 156 22.57 -5.93 7.58
C ALA A 156 22.34 -7.35 8.13
N GLY A 157 21.13 -7.87 7.94
CA GLY A 157 20.83 -9.29 8.10
C GLY A 157 21.34 -10.08 6.91
#